data_AF-A0A978S0X2-F1
#
_entry.id   AF-A0A978S0X2-F1
#
_cell.length_a   1.000
_cell.length_b   1.000
_cell.length_c   1.000
_cell.angle_alpha   90.00
_cell.angle_beta   90.00
_cell.angle_gamma   90.00
#
_symmetry.space_group_name_H-M   'P 1'
#
loop_
_entity.id
_entity.type
_entity.pdbx_description
1 polymer ?
#
loop_
_entity_poly.entity_id
_entity_poly.type
_entity_poly.pdbx_seq_one_letter_code
_entity_poly.pdbx_strand_id
1 'polypeptide(L)'
;MITPHRKTLLQARKVYSQCASKVEKTIQNQGLTPLLSTQIIGIGIATEWIRRAAEMDSIHYIGKNLNKAKSSDLFVELLRFNFSWFALNAIFTRNELLSLFGTPSGNSEYSAFHLLYTNAMPTNAAVRLQELHLLLNAPTSTRMPNTTSNPVSTLEAIGLRYLPINIRGTAAKAIQQAVLAKNANSLDMPTLLYGFRNWSVHGNALQGCFGSHPGFYEYTRLLQETLADVHYDISNKLSNLL
;
A
#
# COMPACT_ATOMS: atom_id res chain seq x y z
N MET A 1 2.65 18.71 -11.89
CA MET A 1 3.37 17.62 -12.59
C MET A 1 2.88 16.30 -12.01
N ILE A 2 2.48 15.33 -12.84
CA ILE A 2 1.97 14.02 -12.35
C ILE A 2 3.17 13.16 -11.94
N THR A 3 3.19 12.67 -10.70
CA THR A 3 4.22 11.76 -10.18
C THR A 3 4.23 10.44 -10.97
N PRO A 4 5.37 9.72 -11.06
CA PRO A 4 5.44 8.46 -11.80
C PRO A 4 4.38 7.44 -11.38
N HIS A 5 4.21 7.20 -10.08
CA HIS A 5 3.20 6.25 -9.56
C HIS A 5 1.77 6.61 -10.00
N ARG A 6 1.41 7.90 -10.06
CA ARG A 6 0.07 8.33 -10.53
C ARG A 6 -0.15 7.98 -11.99
N LYS A 7 0.88 8.08 -12.85
CA LYS A 7 0.78 7.65 -14.26
C LYS A 7 0.53 6.15 -14.35
N THR A 8 1.26 5.35 -13.58
CA THR A 8 1.08 3.89 -13.50
C THR A 8 -0.33 3.53 -13.01
N LEU A 9 -0.84 4.21 -11.98
CA LEU A 9 -2.21 4.02 -11.49
C LEU A 9 -3.27 4.37 -12.56
N LEU A 10 -3.07 5.45 -13.34
CA LEU A 10 -3.95 5.76 -14.47
C LEU A 10 -3.95 4.67 -15.55
N GLN A 11 -2.81 4.03 -15.80
CA GLN A 11 -2.72 2.90 -16.72
C GLN A 11 -3.46 1.68 -16.15
N ALA A 12 -3.21 1.33 -14.88
CA ALA A 12 -3.90 0.24 -14.19
C ALA A 12 -5.43 0.44 -14.19
N ARG A 13 -5.91 1.67 -13.95
CA ARG A 13 -7.34 2.01 -14.04
C ARG A 13 -7.94 1.65 -15.39
N LYS A 14 -7.26 2.00 -16.49
CA LYS A 14 -7.74 1.70 -17.84
C LYS A 14 -7.90 0.20 -18.03
N VAL A 15 -6.93 -0.59 -17.54
CA VAL A 15 -6.98 -2.05 -17.63
C VAL A 15 -8.08 -2.62 -16.75
N TYR A 16 -8.25 -2.16 -15.51
CA TYR A 16 -9.40 -2.57 -14.67
C TYR A 16 -10.74 -2.24 -15.32
N SER A 17 -10.87 -1.09 -15.99
CA SER A 17 -12.09 -0.74 -16.74
C SER A 17 -12.34 -1.71 -17.90
N GLN A 18 -11.29 -2.16 -18.59
CA GLN A 18 -11.40 -3.20 -19.61
C GLN A 18 -11.82 -4.55 -19.01
N CYS A 19 -11.29 -4.93 -17.84
CA CYS A 19 -11.73 -6.11 -17.11
C CYS A 19 -13.23 -6.03 -16.75
N ALA A 20 -13.71 -4.88 -16.29
CA ALA A 20 -15.13 -4.66 -15.99
C ALA A 20 -15.98 -4.87 -17.26
N SER A 21 -15.60 -4.26 -18.38
CA SER A 21 -16.30 -4.43 -19.65
C SER A 21 -16.31 -5.87 -20.18
N LYS A 22 -15.26 -6.66 -19.89
CA LYS A 22 -15.26 -8.11 -20.21
C LYS A 22 -16.32 -8.85 -19.41
N VAL A 23 -16.37 -8.64 -18.10
CA VAL A 23 -17.38 -9.26 -17.22
C VAL A 23 -18.79 -8.82 -17.62
N GLU A 24 -19.00 -7.54 -17.93
CA GLU A 24 -20.29 -7.02 -18.42
C GLU A 24 -20.74 -7.70 -19.71
N LYS A 25 -19.83 -7.91 -20.68
CA LYS A 25 -20.14 -8.65 -21.91
C LYS A 25 -20.51 -10.09 -21.61
N THR A 26 -19.81 -10.75 -20.69
CA THR A 26 -20.16 -12.12 -20.26
C THR A 26 -21.55 -12.16 -19.62
N ILE A 27 -21.88 -11.19 -18.76
CA ILE A 27 -23.21 -11.05 -18.17
C ILE A 27 -24.29 -10.84 -19.25
N GLN A 28 -24.04 -10.02 -20.27
CA GLN A 28 -24.97 -9.81 -21.38
C GLN A 28 -25.23 -11.10 -22.17
N ASN A 29 -24.19 -11.92 -22.36
CA ASN A 29 -24.28 -13.14 -23.16
C ASN A 29 -24.85 -14.34 -22.40
N GLN A 30 -24.57 -14.45 -21.09
CA GLN A 30 -24.84 -15.66 -20.29
C GLN A 30 -25.81 -15.42 -19.12
N GLY A 31 -26.21 -14.18 -18.88
CA GLY A 31 -26.99 -13.78 -17.72
C GLY A 31 -26.13 -13.51 -16.48
N LEU A 32 -26.70 -12.79 -15.51
CA LEU A 32 -26.02 -12.49 -14.25
C LEU A 32 -25.99 -13.71 -13.33
N THR A 33 -24.79 -14.11 -12.90
CA THR A 33 -24.58 -15.15 -11.89
C THR A 33 -23.96 -14.55 -10.61
N PRO A 34 -24.03 -15.23 -9.45
CA PRO A 34 -23.36 -14.78 -8.23
C PRO A 34 -21.85 -14.56 -8.43
N LEU A 35 -21.19 -15.43 -9.19
CA LEU A 35 -19.78 -15.31 -9.55
C LEU A 35 -19.52 -13.99 -10.31
N LEU A 36 -20.26 -13.76 -11.40
CA LEU A 36 -20.09 -12.58 -12.23
C LEU A 36 -20.45 -11.29 -11.48
N SER A 37 -21.44 -11.34 -10.60
CA SER A 37 -21.82 -10.24 -9.71
C SER A 37 -20.67 -9.84 -8.78
N THR A 38 -20.04 -10.82 -8.11
CA THR A 38 -18.90 -10.53 -7.22
C THR A 38 -17.70 -9.99 -7.99
N GLN A 39 -17.43 -10.54 -9.19
CA GLN A 39 -16.35 -10.07 -10.06
C GLN A 39 -16.56 -8.62 -10.49
N ILE A 40 -17.74 -8.27 -11.03
CA ILE A 40 -18.01 -6.90 -11.50
C ILE A 40 -17.98 -5.88 -10.34
N ILE A 41 -18.51 -6.25 -9.17
CA ILE A 41 -18.45 -5.40 -7.97
C ILE A 41 -17.00 -5.16 -7.54
N GLY A 42 -16.19 -6.22 -7.42
CA GLY A 42 -14.79 -6.10 -7.00
C GLY A 42 -13.95 -5.26 -7.94
N ILE A 43 -14.07 -5.51 -9.25
CA ILE A 43 -13.37 -4.75 -10.30
C ILE A 43 -13.86 -3.30 -10.36
N GLY A 44 -15.16 -3.07 -10.22
CA GLY A 44 -15.74 -1.72 -10.19
C GLY A 44 -15.23 -0.90 -9.01
N ILE A 45 -15.19 -1.50 -7.81
CA ILE A 45 -14.63 -0.88 -6.60
C ILE A 45 -13.15 -0.57 -6.79
N ALA A 46 -12.37 -1.53 -7.32
CA ALA A 46 -10.95 -1.32 -7.59
C ALA A 46 -10.72 -0.17 -8.59
N THR A 47 -11.50 -0.12 -9.68
CA THR A 47 -11.44 0.93 -10.69
C THR A 47 -11.68 2.31 -10.09
N GLU A 48 -12.72 2.46 -9.27
CA GLU A 48 -13.09 3.73 -8.66
C GLU A 48 -12.06 4.21 -7.63
N TRP A 49 -11.57 3.32 -6.77
CA TRP A 49 -10.55 3.69 -5.79
C TRP A 49 -9.20 4.04 -6.44
N ILE A 50 -8.79 3.34 -7.49
CA ILE A 50 -7.59 3.71 -8.27
C ILE A 50 -7.78 5.05 -8.96
N ARG A 51 -8.96 5.31 -9.53
CA ARG A 51 -9.27 6.62 -10.11
C ARG A 51 -9.09 7.72 -9.08
N ARG A 52 -9.65 7.56 -7.88
CA ARG A 52 -9.48 8.51 -6.77
C ARG A 52 -8.01 8.67 -6.39
N ALA A 53 -7.25 7.60 -6.26
CA ALA A 53 -5.83 7.67 -5.92
C ALA A 53 -5.01 8.42 -6.99
N ALA A 54 -5.29 8.17 -8.28
CA ALA A 54 -4.51 8.73 -9.38
C ALA A 54 -4.88 10.19 -9.70
N GLU A 55 -6.18 10.51 -9.65
CA GLU A 55 -6.74 11.81 -10.03
C GLU A 55 -6.82 12.79 -8.86
N MET A 56 -6.73 12.33 -7.61
CA MET A 56 -6.69 13.24 -6.45
C MET A 56 -5.56 14.24 -6.64
N ASP A 57 -5.90 15.52 -6.61
CA ASP A 57 -4.95 16.62 -6.61
C ASP A 57 -4.61 17.03 -5.16
N SER A 58 -3.96 18.18 -4.96
CA SER A 58 -3.67 18.67 -3.61
C SER A 58 -4.94 19.03 -2.82
N ILE A 59 -4.91 18.77 -1.51
CA ILE A 59 -5.97 19.21 -0.59
C ILE A 59 -5.83 20.72 -0.36
N HIS A 60 -6.96 21.41 -0.45
CA HIS A 60 -7.08 22.82 -0.13
C HIS A 60 -7.87 22.99 1.18
N TYR A 61 -7.22 23.55 2.18
CA TYR A 61 -7.81 23.88 3.47
C TYR A 61 -8.41 25.30 3.43
N ILE A 62 -9.49 25.51 4.19
CA ILE A 62 -10.09 26.85 4.36
C ILE A 62 -9.06 27.84 4.95
N GLY A 63 -8.22 27.38 5.86
CA GLY A 63 -7.15 28.16 6.48
C GLY A 63 -5.87 28.21 5.64
N LYS A 64 -5.21 29.37 5.60
CA LYS A 64 -4.00 29.60 4.78
C LYS A 64 -2.74 28.88 5.27
N ASN A 65 -2.66 28.51 6.56
CA ASN A 65 -1.45 27.96 7.16
C ASN A 65 -1.14 26.53 6.68
N LEU A 66 -2.17 25.67 6.60
CA LEU A 66 -1.98 24.28 6.16
C LEU A 66 -1.70 24.19 4.67
N ASN A 67 -2.27 25.07 3.85
CA ASN A 67 -2.01 25.14 2.41
C ASN A 67 -0.54 25.44 2.06
N LYS A 68 0.21 26.06 2.97
CA LYS A 68 1.65 26.36 2.78
C LYS A 68 2.58 25.32 3.42
N ALA A 69 2.03 24.38 4.18
CA ALA A 69 2.83 23.42 4.92
C ALA A 69 3.25 22.24 4.03
N LYS A 70 4.54 21.88 4.03
CA LYS A 70 5.05 20.69 3.32
C LYS A 70 4.33 19.40 3.75
N SER A 71 3.84 19.36 4.99
CA SER A 71 3.06 18.26 5.54
C SER A 71 1.70 18.07 4.84
N SER A 72 1.20 19.07 4.12
CA SER A 72 -0.01 18.95 3.30
C SER A 72 0.19 17.98 2.14
N ASP A 73 1.29 18.14 1.39
CA ASP A 73 1.58 17.29 0.22
C ASP A 73 1.76 15.83 0.63
N LEU A 74 2.48 15.60 1.73
CA LEU A 74 2.64 14.26 2.31
C LEU A 74 1.31 13.65 2.76
N PHE A 75 0.42 14.43 3.37
CA PHE A 75 -0.90 13.93 3.76
C PHE A 75 -1.72 13.48 2.55
N VAL A 76 -1.63 14.21 1.44
CA VAL A 76 -2.25 13.80 0.18
C VAL A 76 -1.67 12.46 -0.31
N GLU A 77 -0.35 12.26 -0.24
CA GLU A 77 0.25 10.98 -0.63
C GLU A 77 -0.22 9.81 0.25
N LEU A 78 -0.39 10.02 1.56
CA LEU A 78 -0.94 9.00 2.45
C LEU A 78 -2.40 8.64 2.08
N LEU A 79 -3.21 9.61 1.69
CA LEU A 79 -4.56 9.35 1.19
C LEU A 79 -4.54 8.56 -0.12
N ARG A 80 -3.68 8.93 -1.06
CA ARG A 80 -3.51 8.20 -2.33
C ARG A 80 -3.05 6.76 -2.10
N PHE A 81 -2.13 6.54 -1.15
CA PHE A 81 -1.72 5.21 -0.74
C PHE A 81 -2.92 4.40 -0.21
N ASN A 82 -3.70 4.97 0.72
CA ASN A 82 -4.86 4.29 1.30
C ASN A 82 -5.94 3.96 0.25
N PHE A 83 -6.20 4.87 -0.69
CA PHE A 83 -7.13 4.61 -1.78
C PHE A 83 -6.63 3.49 -2.70
N SER A 84 -5.34 3.49 -3.04
CA SER A 84 -4.75 2.38 -3.81
C SER A 84 -4.86 1.06 -3.03
N TRP A 85 -4.59 1.08 -1.72
CA TRP A 85 -4.75 -0.10 -0.86
C TRP A 85 -6.19 -0.63 -0.87
N PHE A 86 -7.20 0.23 -0.74
CA PHE A 86 -8.61 -0.15 -0.79
C PHE A 86 -8.99 -0.77 -2.13
N ALA A 87 -8.43 -0.27 -3.23
CA ALA A 87 -8.64 -0.89 -4.53
C ALA A 87 -8.09 -2.31 -4.59
N LEU A 88 -6.88 -2.55 -4.07
CA LEU A 88 -6.26 -3.86 -4.12
C LEU A 88 -6.97 -4.84 -3.19
N ASN A 89 -7.37 -4.37 -2.02
CA ASN A 89 -8.18 -5.11 -1.06
C ASN A 89 -9.50 -5.57 -1.69
N ALA A 90 -10.13 -4.73 -2.54
CA ALA A 90 -11.34 -5.14 -3.24
C ALA A 90 -11.15 -6.34 -4.17
N ILE A 91 -9.92 -6.60 -4.64
CA ILE A 91 -9.58 -7.79 -5.41
C ILE A 91 -9.30 -8.98 -4.49
N PHE A 92 -8.35 -8.87 -3.54
CA PHE A 92 -7.91 -10.04 -2.76
C PHE A 92 -8.88 -10.49 -1.65
N THR A 93 -9.86 -9.68 -1.27
CA THR A 93 -10.86 -10.09 -0.26
C THR A 93 -12.06 -10.83 -0.85
N ARG A 94 -12.16 -10.92 -2.18
CA ARG A 94 -13.21 -11.64 -2.88
C ARG A 94 -12.66 -12.95 -3.42
N ASN A 95 -13.15 -14.07 -2.91
CA ASN A 95 -12.63 -15.39 -3.27
C ASN A 95 -12.75 -15.68 -4.77
N GLU A 96 -13.81 -15.18 -5.41
CA GLU A 96 -14.11 -15.33 -6.84
C GLU A 96 -13.11 -14.59 -7.75
N LEU A 97 -12.46 -13.56 -7.22
CA LEU A 97 -11.38 -12.84 -7.92
C LEU A 97 -10.02 -13.38 -7.51
N LEU A 98 -9.81 -13.64 -6.21
CA LEU A 98 -8.54 -14.16 -5.70
C LEU A 98 -8.22 -15.54 -6.26
N SER A 99 -9.23 -16.41 -6.43
CA SER A 99 -9.05 -17.78 -6.95
C SER A 99 -8.49 -17.82 -8.37
N LEU A 100 -8.69 -16.77 -9.17
CA LEU A 100 -8.09 -16.62 -10.50
C LEU A 100 -6.55 -16.57 -10.43
N PHE A 101 -5.99 -16.13 -9.29
CA PHE A 101 -4.55 -16.03 -9.06
C PHE A 101 -3.97 -17.23 -8.30
N GLY A 102 -4.83 -18.16 -7.85
CA GLY A 102 -4.45 -19.35 -7.09
C GLY A 102 -5.00 -19.38 -5.67
N THR A 103 -4.35 -20.18 -4.81
CA THR A 103 -4.74 -20.38 -3.41
C THR A 103 -3.73 -19.72 -2.48
N PRO A 104 -4.16 -18.89 -1.51
CA PRO A 104 -3.24 -18.27 -0.56
C PRO A 104 -2.62 -19.34 0.36
N SER A 105 -1.42 -19.08 0.86
CA SER A 105 -0.69 -19.99 1.76
C SER A 105 -1.35 -20.17 3.14
N GLY A 106 -2.40 -19.42 3.45
CA GLY A 106 -3.15 -19.52 4.69
C GLY A 106 -4.42 -18.67 4.67
N ASN A 107 -5.20 -18.77 5.75
CA ASN A 107 -6.54 -18.15 5.87
C ASN A 107 -6.48 -16.74 6.44
N SER A 108 -5.52 -15.92 6.01
CA SER A 108 -5.36 -14.55 6.49
C SER A 108 -5.41 -13.53 5.36
N GLU A 109 -5.86 -12.32 5.66
CA GLU A 109 -5.84 -11.20 4.71
C GLU A 109 -4.41 -10.93 4.19
N TYR A 110 -3.40 -11.08 5.06
CA TYR A 110 -2.00 -10.98 4.65
C TYR A 110 -1.62 -12.05 3.63
N SER A 111 -2.04 -13.30 3.83
CA SER A 111 -1.78 -14.40 2.88
C SER A 111 -2.46 -14.16 1.53
N ALA A 112 -3.68 -13.62 1.53
CA ALA A 112 -4.40 -13.23 0.31
C ALA A 112 -3.70 -12.10 -0.45
N PHE A 113 -3.30 -11.04 0.26
CA PHE A 113 -2.52 -9.95 -0.32
C PHE A 113 -1.17 -10.44 -0.85
N HIS A 114 -0.46 -11.27 -0.09
CA HIS A 114 0.83 -11.83 -0.48
C HIS A 114 0.70 -12.66 -1.78
N LEU A 115 -0.37 -13.43 -1.94
CA LEU A 115 -0.65 -14.15 -3.19
C LEU A 115 -0.75 -13.18 -4.39
N LEU A 116 -1.50 -12.08 -4.26
CA LEU A 116 -1.56 -11.06 -5.32
C LEU A 116 -0.20 -10.42 -5.56
N TYR A 117 0.53 -10.04 -4.52
CA TYR A 117 1.85 -9.43 -4.68
C TYR A 117 2.82 -10.37 -5.43
N THR A 118 2.87 -11.66 -5.04
CA THR A 118 3.68 -12.67 -5.71
C THR A 118 3.25 -12.88 -7.16
N ASN A 119 1.96 -12.73 -7.46
CA ASN A 119 1.50 -12.74 -8.84
C ASN A 119 1.89 -11.46 -9.59
N ALA A 120 1.91 -10.28 -8.98
CA ALA A 120 2.33 -9.06 -9.68
C ALA A 120 3.79 -9.14 -10.14
N MET A 121 4.71 -9.57 -9.27
CA MET A 121 6.16 -9.56 -9.50
C MET A 121 6.72 -8.20 -9.99
N PRO A 122 6.47 -7.10 -9.26
CA PRO A 122 6.91 -5.76 -9.68
C PRO A 122 8.44 -5.69 -9.86
N THR A 123 8.89 -5.36 -11.08
CA THR A 123 10.30 -5.48 -11.51
C THR A 123 11.30 -4.72 -10.63
N ASN A 124 10.92 -3.53 -10.17
CA ASN A 124 11.80 -2.66 -9.38
C ASN A 124 11.70 -2.89 -7.86
N ALA A 125 10.91 -3.87 -7.40
CA ALA A 125 10.65 -4.02 -5.99
C ALA A 125 11.88 -4.38 -5.16
N ALA A 126 12.84 -5.13 -5.71
CA ALA A 126 14.07 -5.49 -5.00
C ALA A 126 14.93 -4.24 -4.69
N VAL A 127 15.10 -3.35 -5.69
CA VAL A 127 15.86 -2.09 -5.53
C VAL A 127 15.15 -1.18 -4.51
N ARG A 128 13.84 -1.00 -4.67
CA ARG A 128 13.05 -0.18 -3.73
C ARG A 128 13.05 -0.76 -2.31
N LEU A 129 13.05 -2.09 -2.17
CA LEU A 129 13.12 -2.74 -0.86
C LEU A 129 14.45 -2.43 -0.16
N GLN A 130 15.56 -2.45 -0.89
CA GLN A 130 16.86 -2.07 -0.35
C GLN A 130 16.87 -0.61 0.13
N GLU A 131 16.29 0.31 -0.63
CA GLU A 131 16.16 1.73 -0.23
C GLU A 131 15.27 1.90 1.01
N LEU A 132 14.15 1.17 1.08
CA LEU A 132 13.27 1.15 2.26
C LEU A 132 14.01 0.63 3.50
N HIS A 133 14.84 -0.42 3.36
CA HIS A 133 15.66 -0.93 4.44
C HIS A 133 16.67 0.10 4.94
N LEU A 134 17.32 0.85 4.03
CA LEU A 134 18.22 1.94 4.40
C LEU A 134 17.49 3.02 5.20
N LEU A 135 16.29 3.43 4.76
CA LEU A 135 15.46 4.41 5.47
C LEU A 135 15.04 3.92 6.86
N LEU A 136 14.65 2.65 6.98
CA LEU A 136 14.21 2.06 8.24
C LEU A 136 15.37 1.84 9.24
N ASN A 137 16.56 1.50 8.75
CA ASN A 137 17.76 1.35 9.57
C ASN A 137 18.44 2.68 9.91
N ALA A 138 18.08 3.78 9.22
CA ALA A 138 18.69 5.08 9.45
C ALA A 138 18.49 5.54 10.90
N PRO A 139 19.54 6.09 11.55
CA PRO A 139 19.45 6.61 12.90
C PRO A 139 18.54 7.85 12.94
N THR A 140 17.73 7.94 13.98
CA THR A 140 16.80 9.04 14.22
C THR A 140 16.85 9.46 15.69
N SER A 141 16.81 10.76 15.94
CA SER A 141 16.59 11.31 17.27
C SER A 141 15.10 11.46 17.47
N THR A 142 14.48 10.45 18.09
CA THR A 142 13.04 10.49 18.30
C THR A 142 12.68 11.64 19.23
N ARG A 143 11.68 12.45 18.85
CA ARG A 143 11.05 13.42 19.76
C ARG A 143 10.06 12.68 20.66
N MET A 144 10.53 11.68 21.40
CA MET A 144 9.74 10.86 22.31
C MET A 144 9.85 11.43 23.73
N PRO A 145 8.72 11.64 24.44
CA PRO A 145 8.77 11.85 25.88
C PRO A 145 9.40 10.61 26.55
N ASN A 146 10.37 10.80 27.44
CA ASN A 146 10.96 9.78 28.32
C ASN A 146 11.88 8.70 27.71
N THR A 147 12.38 8.86 26.48
CA THR A 147 13.50 8.01 26.00
C THR A 147 14.82 8.73 26.20
N THR A 148 15.82 8.02 26.74
CA THR A 148 17.21 8.52 26.82
C THR A 148 17.69 9.00 25.46
N SER A 149 18.56 10.02 25.44
CA SER A 149 19.02 10.78 24.27
C SER A 149 19.79 9.98 23.19
N ASN A 150 19.74 8.65 23.23
CA ASN A 150 20.45 7.80 22.31
C ASN A 150 19.70 7.72 20.97
N PRO A 151 20.40 7.88 19.83
CA PRO A 151 19.79 7.63 18.53
C PRO A 151 19.34 6.17 18.44
N VAL A 152 18.11 5.97 17.97
CA VAL A 152 17.55 4.65 17.64
C VAL A 152 17.36 4.58 16.12
N SER A 153 17.18 3.40 15.54
CA SER A 153 16.78 3.30 14.14
C SER A 153 15.35 3.83 13.93
N THR A 154 15.00 4.22 12.71
CA THR A 154 13.63 4.61 12.34
C THR A 154 12.64 3.46 12.59
N LEU A 155 13.04 2.21 12.34
CA LEU A 155 12.23 1.03 12.63
C LEU A 155 11.94 0.88 14.13
N GLU A 156 12.96 1.04 14.98
CA GLU A 156 12.77 1.05 16.44
C GLU A 156 11.82 2.16 16.87
N ALA A 157 11.97 3.37 16.32
CA ALA A 157 11.07 4.49 16.59
C ALA A 157 9.61 4.19 16.20
N ILE A 158 9.39 3.52 15.08
CA ILE A 158 8.06 3.06 14.66
C ILE A 158 7.54 1.98 15.62
N GLY A 159 8.38 1.02 15.96
CA GLY A 159 8.05 -0.07 16.88
C GLY A 159 7.57 0.44 18.24
N LEU A 160 8.28 1.41 18.81
CA LEU A 160 7.93 2.00 20.11
C LEU A 160 6.61 2.78 20.12
N ARG A 161 6.18 3.33 18.97
CA ARG A 161 4.99 4.19 18.88
C ARG A 161 3.74 3.49 18.37
N TYR A 162 3.92 2.55 17.45
CA TYR A 162 2.82 2.06 16.60
C TYR A 162 2.66 0.55 16.61
N LEU A 163 3.55 -0.21 17.27
CA LEU A 163 3.28 -1.61 17.53
C LEU A 163 2.47 -1.77 18.83
N PRO A 164 1.33 -2.46 18.80
CA PRO A 164 0.57 -2.75 20.01
C PRO A 164 1.34 -3.74 20.89
N ILE A 165 1.06 -3.73 22.19
CA ILE A 165 1.63 -4.68 23.16
C ILE A 165 1.27 -6.13 22.77
N ASN A 166 0.04 -6.35 22.30
CA ASN A 166 -0.47 -7.67 21.91
C ASN A 166 -0.44 -7.86 20.39
N ILE A 167 0.71 -8.28 19.87
CA ILE A 167 0.91 -8.46 18.43
C ILE A 167 0.22 -9.74 17.92
N ARG A 168 -0.62 -9.58 16.90
CA ARG A 168 -1.32 -10.67 16.20
C ARG A 168 -1.06 -10.56 14.69
N GLY A 169 -0.99 -11.72 14.03
CA GLY A 169 -0.79 -11.81 12.58
C GLY A 169 0.68 -11.86 12.14
N THR A 170 0.92 -12.46 10.97
CA THR A 170 2.26 -12.78 10.46
C THR A 170 3.10 -11.53 10.18
N ALA A 171 2.57 -10.54 9.46
CA ALA A 171 3.28 -9.31 9.14
C ALA A 171 3.71 -8.53 10.39
N ALA A 172 2.81 -8.39 11.37
CA ALA A 172 3.12 -7.66 12.60
C ALA A 172 4.17 -8.40 13.45
N LYS A 173 4.15 -9.73 13.47
CA LYS A 173 5.21 -10.55 14.09
C LYS A 173 6.56 -10.35 13.39
N ALA A 174 6.60 -10.33 12.06
CA ALA A 174 7.83 -10.08 11.31
C ALA A 174 8.42 -8.71 11.64
N ILE A 175 7.58 -7.67 11.69
CA ILE A 175 7.99 -6.31 12.10
C ILE A 175 8.53 -6.32 13.54
N GLN A 176 7.86 -6.99 14.48
CA GLN A 176 8.35 -7.10 15.86
C GLN A 176 9.73 -7.75 15.93
N GLN A 177 9.93 -8.85 15.19
CA GLN A 177 11.22 -9.53 15.16
C GLN A 177 12.32 -8.64 14.57
N ALA A 178 12.03 -7.90 13.51
CA ALA A 178 12.96 -6.92 12.93
C ALA A 178 13.30 -5.78 13.91
N VAL A 179 12.32 -5.29 14.67
CA VAL A 179 12.53 -4.28 15.73
C VAL A 179 13.43 -4.84 16.84
N LEU A 180 13.15 -6.06 17.34
CA LEU A 180 13.96 -6.71 18.38
C LEU A 180 15.39 -6.99 17.91
N ALA A 181 15.55 -7.36 16.64
CA ALA A 181 16.84 -7.58 16.00
C ALA A 181 17.56 -6.28 15.60
N LYS A 182 16.90 -5.12 15.73
CA LYS A 182 17.40 -3.80 15.29
C LYS A 182 17.87 -3.80 13.83
N ASN A 183 17.15 -4.52 12.97
CA ASN A 183 17.54 -4.72 11.58
C ASN A 183 16.31 -4.91 10.69
N ALA A 184 16.07 -3.94 9.80
CA ALA A 184 14.96 -3.97 8.86
C ALA A 184 15.14 -4.97 7.70
N ASN A 185 16.34 -5.51 7.48
CA ASN A 185 16.65 -6.32 6.28
C ASN A 185 15.90 -7.66 6.23
N SER A 186 15.31 -8.09 7.34
CA SER A 186 14.45 -9.29 7.40
C SER A 186 13.02 -9.03 6.91
N LEU A 187 12.63 -7.78 6.69
CA LEU A 187 11.30 -7.41 6.23
C LEU A 187 11.24 -7.48 4.71
N ASP A 188 10.27 -8.23 4.18
CA ASP A 188 9.97 -8.25 2.76
C ASP A 188 9.05 -7.08 2.35
N MET A 189 8.98 -6.81 1.05
CA MET A 189 8.14 -5.75 0.51
C MET A 189 6.64 -5.94 0.83
N PRO A 190 6.05 -7.15 0.75
CA PRO A 190 4.68 -7.38 1.21
C PRO A 190 4.45 -6.97 2.66
N THR A 191 5.36 -7.30 3.57
CA THR A 191 5.27 -6.94 4.99
C THR A 191 5.28 -5.42 5.15
N LEU A 192 6.13 -4.71 4.42
CA LEU A 192 6.20 -3.24 4.49
C LEU A 192 4.95 -2.57 3.92
N LEU A 193 4.45 -3.01 2.76
CA LEU A 193 3.20 -2.50 2.17
C LEU A 193 2.00 -2.76 3.09
N TYR A 194 1.87 -3.99 3.59
CA TYR A 194 0.78 -4.39 4.46
C TYR A 194 0.86 -3.72 5.83
N GLY A 195 2.06 -3.55 6.40
CA GLY A 195 2.28 -2.82 7.65
C GLY A 195 1.95 -1.34 7.51
N PHE A 196 2.38 -0.72 6.41
CA PHE A 196 2.19 0.70 6.18
C PHE A 196 0.72 1.10 6.08
N ARG A 197 -0.18 0.22 5.63
CA ARG A 197 -1.64 0.44 5.66
C ARG A 197 -2.16 0.86 7.05
N ASN A 198 -1.54 0.33 8.10
CA ASN A 198 -1.95 0.58 9.49
C ASN A 198 -1.22 1.79 10.04
N TRP A 199 -0.02 2.10 9.55
CA TRP A 199 0.75 3.26 9.99
C TRP A 199 0.31 4.56 9.31
N SER A 200 -0.14 4.48 8.06
CA SER A 200 -0.59 5.62 7.25
C SER A 200 -1.76 6.38 7.89
N VAL A 201 -2.59 5.71 8.70
CA VAL A 201 -3.72 6.32 9.42
C VAL A 201 -3.28 7.37 10.43
N HIS A 202 -2.04 7.27 10.92
CA HIS A 202 -1.46 8.26 11.84
C HIS A 202 -0.97 9.52 11.13
N GLY A 203 -1.10 9.58 9.81
CA GLY A 203 -0.80 10.77 9.02
C GLY A 203 0.64 11.23 9.22
N ASN A 204 0.79 12.55 9.36
CA ASN A 204 2.08 13.19 9.56
C ASN A 204 2.70 12.93 10.94
N ALA A 205 2.00 12.29 11.90
CA ALA A 205 2.61 11.93 13.17
C ALA A 205 3.73 10.90 13.00
N LEU A 206 3.61 10.01 12.00
CA LEU A 206 4.61 9.01 11.64
C LEU A 206 5.92 9.65 11.16
N GLN A 207 5.86 10.87 10.59
CA GLN A 207 7.02 11.66 10.21
C GLN A 207 7.99 11.85 11.40
N GLY A 208 7.47 11.91 12.63
CA GLY A 208 8.28 12.05 13.83
C GLY A 208 9.25 10.88 14.08
N CYS A 209 8.99 9.70 13.51
CA CYS A 209 9.91 8.56 13.57
C CYS A 209 11.08 8.74 12.60
N PHE A 210 10.86 9.30 11.42
CA PHE A 210 11.89 9.47 10.40
C PHE A 210 12.83 10.66 10.67
N GLY A 211 12.57 11.44 11.72
CA GLY A 211 13.35 12.62 12.12
C GLY A 211 13.27 13.81 11.14
N SER A 212 12.83 13.57 9.90
CA SER A 212 12.83 14.53 8.81
C SER A 212 11.64 14.29 7.86
N HIS A 213 11.16 15.37 7.25
CA HIS A 213 10.14 15.30 6.21
C HIS A 213 10.61 14.56 4.94
N PRO A 214 11.83 14.82 4.40
CA PRO A 214 12.30 14.14 3.20
C PRO A 214 12.38 12.61 3.34
N GLY A 215 12.87 12.10 4.47
CA GLY A 215 12.99 10.65 4.69
C GLY A 215 11.63 9.95 4.71
N PHE A 216 10.62 10.56 5.35
CA PHE A 216 9.28 9.97 5.38
C PHE A 216 8.55 10.10 4.04
N TYR A 217 8.73 11.22 3.34
CA TYR A 217 8.20 11.39 1.99
C TYR A 217 8.77 10.33 1.04
N GLU A 218 10.08 10.08 1.09
CA GLU A 218 10.74 9.08 0.27
C GLU A 218 10.26 7.65 0.59
N TYR A 219 10.12 7.32 1.88
CA TYR A 219 9.55 6.05 2.30
C TYR A 219 8.15 5.83 1.73
N THR A 220 7.29 6.85 1.82
CA THR A 220 5.92 6.79 1.29
C THR A 220 5.92 6.64 -0.23
N ARG A 221 6.77 7.41 -0.93
CA ARG A 221 6.92 7.37 -2.40
C ARG A 221 7.28 5.99 -2.90
N LEU A 222 8.27 5.33 -2.29
CA LEU A 222 8.75 3.99 -2.68
C LEU A 222 7.66 2.92 -2.52
N LEU A 223 6.87 3.01 -1.44
CA LEU A 223 5.73 2.12 -1.23
C LEU A 223 4.60 2.39 -2.23
N GLN A 224 4.28 3.65 -2.52
CA GLN A 224 3.27 4.01 -3.52
C GLN A 224 3.65 3.55 -4.92
N GLU A 225 4.91 3.74 -5.33
CA GLU A 225 5.40 3.26 -6.62
C GLU A 225 5.31 1.75 -6.75
N THR A 226 5.69 1.03 -5.70
CA THR A 226 5.57 -0.43 -5.70
C THR A 226 4.12 -0.88 -5.75
N LEU A 227 3.23 -0.23 -4.97
CA LEU A 227 1.81 -0.56 -4.99
C LEU A 227 1.17 -0.23 -6.35
N ALA A 228 1.59 0.85 -7.01
CA ALA A 228 1.13 1.19 -8.34
C ALA A 228 1.54 0.15 -9.39
N ASP A 229 2.78 -0.34 -9.33
CA ASP A 229 3.25 -1.43 -10.20
C ASP A 229 2.44 -2.71 -9.93
N VAL A 230 2.18 -3.05 -8.67
CA VAL A 230 1.31 -4.18 -8.30
C VAL A 230 -0.08 -4.05 -8.94
N HIS A 231 -0.68 -2.86 -8.90
CA HIS A 231 -1.96 -2.62 -9.57
C HIS A 231 -1.89 -2.84 -11.08
N TYR A 232 -0.86 -2.30 -11.72
CA TYR A 232 -0.69 -2.45 -13.15
C TYR A 232 -0.57 -3.93 -13.53
N ASP A 233 0.31 -4.67 -12.86
CA ASP A 233 0.54 -6.09 -13.16
C ASP A 233 -0.68 -6.96 -12.84
N ILE A 234 -1.33 -6.73 -11.70
CA ILE A 234 -2.56 -7.45 -11.34
C ILE A 234 -3.69 -7.15 -12.31
N SER A 235 -3.88 -5.90 -12.72
CA SER A 235 -4.94 -5.55 -13.68
C SER A 235 -4.72 -6.23 -15.03
N ASN A 236 -3.48 -6.27 -15.53
CA ASN A 236 -3.13 -6.97 -16.77
C ASN A 236 -3.35 -8.48 -16.66
N LYS A 237 -2.89 -9.09 -15.56
CA LYS A 237 -3.14 -10.52 -15.31
C LYS A 237 -4.62 -10.83 -15.22
N LEU A 238 -5.38 -10.03 -14.48
CA LEU A 238 -6.83 -10.18 -14.36
C LEU A 238 -7.51 -10.09 -15.72
N SER A 239 -7.10 -9.15 -16.58
CA SER A 239 -7.62 -9.04 -17.94
C SER A 239 -7.42 -10.33 -18.74
N ASN A 240 -6.32 -11.05 -18.54
CA ASN A 240 -6.07 -12.31 -19.25
C ASN A 240 -6.83 -13.51 -18.65
N LEU A 241 -7.26 -13.41 -17.40
CA LEU A 241 -7.93 -14.48 -16.66
C LEU A 241 -9.47 -14.42 -16.74
N LEU A 242 -10.02 -13.27 -17.16
CA LEU A 242 -11.45 -13.02 -17.40
C LEU A 242 -11.81 -13.18 -18.88
#